data_AF-A0A257CII8-F1
#
_entry.id   AF-A0A257CII8-F1
#
_cell.length_a   1.000
_cell.length_b   1.000
_cell.length_c   1.000
_cell.angle_alpha   90.00
_cell.angle_beta   90.00
_cell.angle_gamma   90.00
#
_symmetry.space_group_name_H-M   'P 1'
#
loop_
_entity.id
_entity.type
_entity.pdbx_description
1 polymer ?
#
loop_
_entity_poly.entity_id
_entity_poly.type
_entity_poly.pdbx_seq_one_letter_code
_entity_poly.pdbx_strand_id
1 'polypeptide(L)'
;MPLSLLALTRINDDVHSVHLPDGAHVGNLKRIGAIWKFKAVGYDDAGQVEPGGGPLTLRHNTVLAAPDAAELNAALSAANAGTGLR
;
A
#
# COMPACT_ATOMS: atom_id res chain seq x y z
N MET A 1 20.96 -3.34 -0.57
CA MET A 1 19.61 -3.49 0.01
C MET A 1 18.68 -3.84 -1.15
N PRO A 2 18.09 -5.04 -1.22
CA PRO A 2 17.10 -5.30 -2.26
C PRO A 2 15.94 -4.31 -2.07
N LEU A 3 15.45 -3.73 -3.17
CA LEU A 3 14.24 -2.91 -3.13
C LEU A 3 13.11 -3.80 -2.62
N SER A 4 12.56 -3.49 -1.45
CA SER A 4 11.40 -4.19 -0.90
C SER A 4 10.18 -3.87 -1.77
N LEU A 5 9.96 -4.68 -2.81
CA LEU A 5 8.89 -4.46 -3.78
C LEU A 5 7.54 -4.89 -3.21
N LEU A 6 6.59 -3.97 -3.23
CA LEU A 6 5.20 -4.21 -2.90
C LEU A 6 4.57 -5.09 -3.98
N ALA A 7 3.73 -6.04 -3.55
CA ALA A 7 2.96 -6.90 -4.43
C ALA A 7 1.48 -6.53 -4.41
N LEU A 8 0.82 -6.68 -5.57
CA LEU A 8 -0.64 -6.56 -5.70
C LEU A 8 -1.28 -7.93 -5.79
N THR A 9 -2.38 -8.12 -5.07
CA THR A 9 -3.24 -9.29 -5.20
C THR A 9 -4.66 -8.83 -5.50
N ARG A 10 -5.22 -9.28 -6.63
CA ARG A 10 -6.58 -8.91 -7.03
C ARG A 10 -7.58 -9.54 -6.06
N ILE A 11 -8.41 -8.70 -5.44
CA ILE A 11 -9.57 -9.15 -4.65
C ILE A 11 -10.81 -9.15 -5.55
N ASN A 12 -11.01 -8.06 -6.30
CA ASN A 12 -12.05 -7.91 -7.31
C ASN A 12 -11.64 -6.84 -8.35
N ASP A 13 -12.54 -6.47 -9.26
CA ASP A 13 -12.24 -5.52 -10.33
C ASP A 13 -11.87 -4.11 -9.85
N ASP A 14 -12.31 -3.73 -8.65
CA ASP A 14 -12.14 -2.39 -8.09
C ASP A 14 -11.20 -2.37 -6.87
N VAL A 15 -10.71 -3.53 -6.43
CA VAL A 15 -9.90 -3.65 -5.22
C VAL A 15 -8.76 -4.66 -5.39
N HIS A 16 -7.56 -4.21 -5.06
CA HIS A 16 -6.37 -5.05 -4.93
C HIS A 16 -5.76 -4.84 -3.55
N SER A 17 -5.40 -5.91 -2.85
CA SER A 17 -4.60 -5.82 -1.64
C SER A 17 -3.13 -5.62 -1.98
N VAL A 18 -2.46 -4.83 -1.15
CA VAL A 18 -1.04 -4.50 -1.24
C VAL A 18 -0.29 -5.17 -0.10
N HIS A 19 0.77 -5.90 -0.44
CA HIS A 19 1.58 -6.62 0.52
C HIS A 19 3.05 -6.26 0.42
N LEU A 20 3.75 -6.31 1.56
CA LEU A 20 5.20 -6.32 1.64
C LEU A 20 5.78 -7.65 1.10
N PRO A 21 7.09 -7.72 0.82
CA PRO A 21 7.73 -8.94 0.32
C PRO A 21 7.59 -10.17 1.24
N ASP A 22 7.41 -9.96 2.54
CA ASP A 22 7.17 -11.01 3.54
C ASP A 22 5.70 -11.47 3.58
N GLY A 23 4.83 -10.88 2.75
CA GLY A 23 3.41 -11.18 2.69
C GLY A 23 2.55 -10.34 3.63
N ALA A 24 3.12 -9.44 4.44
CA ALA A 24 2.34 -8.60 5.34
C ALA A 24 1.47 -7.60 4.56
N HIS A 25 0.17 -7.56 4.86
CA HIS A 25 -0.76 -6.62 4.24
C HIS A 25 -0.57 -5.21 4.81
N VAL A 26 -0.48 -4.22 3.93
CA VAL A 26 -0.20 -2.82 4.30
C VAL A 26 -1.21 -1.82 3.74
N GLY A 27 -2.19 -2.29 2.99
CA GLY A 27 -3.22 -1.44 2.42
C GLY A 27 -3.87 -2.01 1.18
N ASN A 28 -4.79 -1.25 0.61
CA ASN A 28 -5.50 -1.63 -0.61
C ASN A 28 -5.38 -0.55 -1.67
N LEU A 29 -5.24 -0.93 -2.94
CA LEU A 29 -5.66 -0.07 -4.04
C LEU A 29 -7.16 -0.22 -4.21
N LYS A 30 -7.88 0.89 -4.12
CA LYS A 30 -9.32 0.95 -4.35
C LYS A 30 -9.63 1.91 -5.49
N ARG A 31 -10.45 1.46 -6.43
CA ARG A 31 -11.03 2.32 -7.45
C ARG A 31 -12.18 3.11 -6.85
N ILE A 32 -12.13 4.43 -7.02
CA ILE A 32 -13.17 5.37 -6.60
C ILE A 32 -13.51 6.21 -7.82
N GLY A 33 -14.63 5.87 -8.47
CA GLY A 33 -14.96 6.40 -9.80
C GLY A 33 -13.94 5.93 -10.85
N ALA A 34 -13.30 6.89 -11.53
CA ALA A 34 -12.25 6.59 -12.51
C ALA A 34 -10.84 6.53 -11.92
N ILE A 35 -10.67 6.78 -10.61
CA ILE A 35 -9.37 7.01 -9.98
C ILE A 35 -9.00 5.83 -9.07
N TRP A 36 -7.77 5.34 -9.17
CA TRP A 36 -7.21 4.39 -8.20
C TRP A 36 -6.53 5.12 -7.07
N LYS A 37 -6.83 4.74 -5.82
CA LYS A 37 -6.21 5.31 -4.62
C LYS A 37 -5.67 4.22 -3.72
N PHE A 38 -4.44 4.42 -3.24
CA PHE A 38 -3.90 3.64 -2.14
C PHE A 38 -4.58 4.02 -0.83
N LYS A 39 -5.00 3.01 -0.09
CA LYS A 39 -5.63 3.09 1.22
C LYS A 39 -4.79 2.28 2.19
N ALA A 40 -3.88 2.97 2.89
CA ALA A 40 -3.07 2.38 3.93
C ALA A 40 -3.95 1.66 4.97
N VAL A 41 -3.47 0.51 5.44
CA VAL A 41 -4.07 -0.28 6.51
C VAL A 41 -2.95 -0.69 7.45
N GLY A 42 -3.09 -0.32 8.72
CA GLY A 42 -2.27 -0.81 9.81
C GLY A 42 -3.00 -1.90 10.60
N TYR A 43 -2.26 -2.49 11.52
CA TYR A 43 -2.78 -3.44 12.49
C TYR A 43 -2.17 -3.11 13.85
N ASP A 44 -2.99 -3.09 14.89
CA ASP A 44 -2.49 -2.95 16.27
C ASP A 44 -1.90 -4.27 16.78
N ASP A 45 -1.39 -4.26 18.01
CA ASP A 45 -0.77 -5.44 18.66
C ASP A 45 -1.76 -6.62 18.83
N ALA A 46 -3.07 -6.36 18.81
CA ALA A 46 -4.11 -7.38 18.86
C ALA A 46 -4.55 -7.85 17.46
N GLY A 47 -3.90 -7.36 16.40
CA GLY A 47 -4.24 -7.65 15.01
C GLY A 47 -5.52 -6.98 14.53
N GLN A 48 -6.03 -5.97 15.24
CA GLN A 48 -7.20 -5.21 14.81
C GLN A 48 -6.81 -4.21 13.73
N VAL A 49 -7.70 -4.02 12.77
CA VAL A 49 -7.48 -3.11 11.64
C VAL A 49 -7.44 -1.67 12.12
N GLU A 50 -6.38 -0.94 11.72
CA GLU A 50 -6.25 0.50 11.86
C GLU A 50 -6.33 1.18 10.48
N PRO A 51 -7.52 1.70 10.08
CA PRO A 51 -7.68 2.34 8.79
C PRO A 51 -6.79 3.58 8.65
N GLY A 52 -5.99 3.65 7.59
CA GLY A 52 -5.04 4.73 7.39
C GLY A 52 -3.76 4.62 8.22
N GLY A 53 -3.62 3.62 9.08
CA GLY A 53 -2.41 3.35 9.85
C GLY A 53 -1.35 2.55 9.08
N GLY A 54 -0.38 2.00 9.83
CA GLY A 54 0.64 1.08 9.32
C GLY A 54 1.84 1.74 8.61
N PRO A 55 2.76 0.93 8.07
CA PRO A 55 4.04 1.39 7.54
C PRO A 55 3.93 2.41 6.40
N LEU A 56 2.79 2.44 5.69
CA LEU A 56 2.55 3.31 4.54
C LEU A 56 1.47 4.38 4.81
N THR A 57 1.21 4.71 6.09
CA THR A 57 0.23 5.73 6.49
C THR A 57 0.41 7.07 5.77
N LEU A 58 1.66 7.54 5.61
CA LEU A 58 2.00 8.80 4.95
C LEU A 58 1.76 8.79 3.43
N ARG A 59 1.35 7.65 2.87
CA ARG A 59 0.97 7.51 1.47
C ARG A 59 -0.52 7.23 1.29
N HIS A 60 -1.29 7.31 2.37
CA HIS A 60 -2.74 7.19 2.27
C HIS A 60 -3.28 8.22 1.26
N ASN A 61 -4.18 7.77 0.38
CA ASN A 61 -4.73 8.50 -0.76
C ASN A 61 -3.78 8.77 -1.93
N THR A 62 -2.56 8.22 -1.98
CA THR A 62 -1.74 8.28 -3.20
C THR A 62 -2.54 7.77 -4.40
N VAL A 63 -2.58 8.56 -5.45
CA VAL A 63 -3.32 8.27 -6.68
C VAL A 63 -2.44 7.49 -7.64
N LEU A 64 -3.04 6.49 -8.28
CA LEU A 64 -2.45 5.73 -9.37
C LEU A 64 -3.38 5.80 -10.59
N ALA A 65 -2.81 5.68 -11.78
CA ALA A 65 -3.52 5.55 -13.04
C ALA A 65 -4.13 4.15 -13.20
N ALA A 66 -3.44 3.11 -12.73
CA ALA A 66 -3.88 1.71 -12.82
C ALA A 66 -3.49 0.90 -11.57
N PRO A 67 -4.10 -0.28 -11.34
CA PRO A 67 -3.64 -1.23 -10.33
C PRO A 67 -2.42 -2.00 -10.84
N ASP A 68 -1.33 -1.29 -11.11
CA ASP A 68 -0.07 -1.83 -11.62
C ASP A 68 1.02 -1.87 -10.53
N ALA A 69 1.78 -2.97 -10.49
CA ALA A 69 2.78 -3.16 -9.46
C ALA A 69 4.00 -2.24 -9.65
N ALA A 70 4.42 -1.95 -10.87
CA ALA A 70 5.55 -1.06 -11.11
C ALA A 70 5.18 0.40 -10.76
N GLU A 71 3.97 0.84 -11.14
CA GLU A 71 3.43 2.14 -10.77
C GLU A 71 3.29 2.29 -9.25
N LEU A 72 2.72 1.28 -8.58
CA LEU A 72 2.60 1.25 -7.12
C LEU A 72 3.96 1.41 -6.45
N ASN A 73 4.94 0.61 -6.88
CA ASN A 73 6.28 0.67 -6.30
C ASN A 73 6.95 2.02 -6.58
N ALA A 74 6.80 2.61 -7.77
CA ALA A 74 7.33 3.93 -8.06
C ALA A 74 6.69 5.02 -7.16
N ALA A 75 5.36 5.01 -7.06
CA ALA A 75 4.59 6.00 -6.30
C ALA A 75 4.83 5.90 -4.78
N LEU A 76 5.03 4.69 -4.26
CA LEU A 76 5.19 4.42 -2.84
C LEU A 76 6.65 4.26 -2.39
N SER A 77 7.62 4.04 -3.29
CA SER A 77 9.05 3.97 -2.93
C SER A 77 9.69 5.35 -2.79
N ALA A 78 9.25 6.34 -3.57
CA ALA A 78 9.65 7.74 -3.40
C ALA A 78 9.23 8.31 -2.02
N ALA A 79 8.48 7.53 -1.24
CA ALA A 79 7.97 7.86 0.08
C ALA A 79 8.77 7.40 1.27
N ASN A 80 9.39 6.23 1.13
CA ASN A 80 9.89 5.44 2.24
C ASN A 80 11.27 5.90 2.71
N ALA A 81 11.84 6.92 2.09
CA ALA A 81 13.10 7.54 2.51
C ALA A 81 13.00 8.25 3.89
N GLY A 82 11.84 8.23 4.55
CA GLY A 82 11.57 8.94 5.79
C GLY A 82 11.40 8.09 7.05
N THR A 83 11.78 6.81 7.08
CA THR A 83 11.77 6.04 8.34
C THR A 83 12.94 5.08 8.43
N GLY A 84 14.14 5.67 8.50
CA GLY A 84 15.27 5.01 9.13
C GLY A 84 15.05 4.97 10.64
N LEU A 85 15.19 3.76 11.20
CA LEU A 85 15.60 3.48 12.57
C LEU A 85 14.73 4.06 13.70
N ARG A 86 13.93 3.20 14.35
CA ARG A 86 13.87 3.12 15.81
C ARG A 86 13.83 1.67 16.23
#